data_AF-A0A4V3UXI8-F1
#
_entry.id   AF-A0A4V3UXI8-F1
#
_cell.length_a   1.000
_cell.length_b   1.000
_cell.length_c   1.000
_cell.angle_alpha   90.00
_cell.angle_beta   90.00
_cell.angle_gamma   90.00
#
_symmetry.space_group_name_H-M   'P 1'
#
loop_
_entity.id
_entity.type
_entity.pdbx_description
1 polymer ?
#
loop_
_entity_poly.entity_id
_entity_poly.type
_entity_poly.pdbx_seq_one_letter_code
_entity_poly.pdbx_strand_id
1 'polypeptide(L)'
;MRDYQRDPKAMAKTLQEFLSGKNISLKHNEGLDLVSRMLGYSDWNTLSAEISNEQPGLCTTIADQDVSDSESPYSPQDTDKFVGYYKQDTLAPMRIFRKDERFFCKETTQPPVEFFQKSDVTFSSEFSHAQINFVLNSMGEVTGLIINDAGDELCWERIDNNIAEGLISTLERRIKFKQPQAGSERALVNLISGILSGNPNYSEMEPKQALALREQFGMLHTLITEAGALESIKFINVQNDGFDAFHVQHELRKFLWVIGITPESNKIIRAWVNAVE
;
A
#
# COMPACT_ATOMS: atom_id res chain seq x y z
N MET A 1 -20.72 1.50 -18.98
CA MET A 1 -20.56 0.26 -19.78
C MET A 1 -19.42 -0.49 -19.15
N ARG A 2 -19.70 -1.72 -18.73
CA ARG A 2 -18.97 -2.61 -17.82
C ARG A 2 -17.42 -2.57 -17.90
N ASP A 3 -16.79 -2.08 -16.83
CA ASP A 3 -15.34 -2.15 -16.51
C ASP A 3 -14.79 -3.57 -16.27
N TYR A 4 -15.57 -4.60 -16.62
CA TYR A 4 -15.27 -6.01 -16.33
C TYR A 4 -14.12 -6.57 -17.17
N GLN A 5 -13.61 -5.85 -18.17
CA GLN A 5 -12.43 -6.27 -18.95
C GLN A 5 -11.10 -5.99 -18.25
N ARG A 6 -11.08 -5.32 -17.08
CA ARG A 6 -9.83 -4.87 -16.44
C ARG A 6 -9.50 -5.51 -15.10
N ASP A 7 -10.37 -6.36 -14.54
CA ASP A 7 -10.06 -7.06 -13.31
C ASP A 7 -10.50 -8.54 -13.34
N PRO A 8 -9.64 -9.42 -13.89
CA PRO A 8 -9.87 -10.86 -13.91
C PRO A 8 -10.01 -11.51 -12.52
N LYS A 9 -9.40 -10.93 -11.46
CA LYS A 9 -9.55 -11.44 -10.08
C LYS A 9 -10.96 -11.16 -9.56
N ALA A 10 -11.50 -9.96 -9.81
CA ALA A 10 -12.88 -9.64 -9.47
C ALA A 10 -13.89 -10.53 -10.21
N MET A 11 -13.63 -10.86 -11.47
CA MET A 11 -14.45 -11.80 -12.24
C MET A 11 -14.42 -13.21 -11.63
N ALA A 12 -13.24 -13.71 -11.26
CA ALA A 12 -13.09 -15.03 -10.65
C ALA A 12 -13.80 -15.13 -9.30
N LYS A 13 -13.68 -14.08 -8.47
CA LYS A 13 -14.39 -13.97 -7.19
C LYS A 13 -15.91 -13.97 -7.38
N THR A 14 -16.43 -13.16 -8.29
CA THR A 14 -17.87 -13.10 -8.60
C THR A 14 -18.40 -14.46 -9.08
N LEU A 15 -17.64 -15.16 -9.93
CA LEU A 15 -17.99 -16.49 -10.42
C LEU A 15 -18.02 -17.53 -9.30
N GLN A 16 -17.02 -17.49 -8.40
CA GLN A 16 -16.93 -18.39 -7.26
C GLN A 16 -18.10 -18.19 -6.28
N GLU A 17 -18.45 -16.94 -5.98
CA GLU A 17 -19.60 -16.60 -5.12
C GLU A 17 -20.92 -17.12 -5.71
N PHE A 18 -21.13 -16.95 -7.02
CA PHE A 18 -22.34 -17.42 -7.70
C PHE A 18 -22.46 -18.96 -7.70
N LEU A 19 -21.35 -19.66 -7.91
CA LEU A 19 -21.32 -21.12 -7.97
C LEU A 19 -21.43 -21.76 -6.58
N SER A 20 -20.87 -21.11 -5.55
CA SER A 20 -21.08 -21.48 -4.15
C SER A 20 -22.56 -21.45 -3.77
N GLY A 21 -23.30 -20.43 -4.22
CA GLY A 21 -24.76 -20.34 -4.05
C GLY A 21 -25.56 -21.47 -4.73
N LYS A 22 -24.91 -22.27 -5.60
CA LYS A 22 -25.48 -23.46 -6.26
C LYS A 22 -24.89 -24.77 -5.73
N ASN A 23 -24.21 -24.76 -4.58
CA ASN A 23 -23.50 -25.91 -4.01
C ASN A 23 -22.41 -26.50 -4.91
N ILE A 24 -21.84 -25.71 -5.82
CA ILE A 24 -20.69 -26.10 -6.64
C ILE A 24 -19.45 -25.45 -6.00
N SER A 25 -18.58 -26.27 -5.43
CA SER A 25 -17.31 -25.80 -4.84
C SER A 25 -16.25 -25.73 -5.94
N LEU A 26 -15.72 -24.53 -6.17
CA LEU A 26 -14.53 -24.30 -6.99
C LEU A 26 -13.39 -23.83 -6.09
N LYS A 27 -12.21 -24.41 -6.27
CA LYS A 27 -10.99 -23.89 -5.64
C LYS A 27 -10.66 -22.52 -6.25
N HIS A 28 -10.01 -21.67 -5.45
CA HIS A 28 -9.67 -20.31 -5.86
C HIS A 28 -8.90 -20.26 -7.19
N ASN A 29 -7.91 -21.14 -7.35
CA ASN A 29 -7.11 -21.24 -8.57
C ASN A 29 -7.93 -21.70 -9.80
N GLU A 30 -8.91 -22.59 -9.62
CA GLU A 30 -9.78 -23.05 -10.71
C GLU A 30 -10.69 -21.92 -11.23
N GLY A 31 -11.11 -21.01 -10.35
CA GLY A 31 -11.87 -19.81 -10.74
C GLY A 31 -11.05 -18.86 -11.63
N LEU A 32 -9.78 -18.66 -11.29
CA LEU A 32 -8.86 -17.82 -12.06
C LEU A 32 -8.54 -18.44 -13.43
N ASP A 33 -8.32 -19.75 -13.49
CA ASP A 33 -8.08 -20.46 -14.75
C ASP A 33 -9.31 -20.44 -15.68
N LEU A 34 -10.52 -20.60 -15.12
CA LEU A 34 -11.76 -20.52 -15.89
C LEU A 34 -11.96 -19.13 -16.50
N VAL A 35 -11.76 -18.07 -15.71
CA VAL A 35 -11.83 -16.69 -16.21
C VAL A 35 -10.77 -16.41 -17.26
N SER A 36 -9.55 -16.91 -17.07
CA SER A 36 -8.46 -16.75 -18.03
C SER A 36 -8.80 -17.39 -19.38
N ARG A 37 -9.39 -18.58 -19.37
CA ARG A 37 -9.90 -19.25 -20.58
C ARG A 37 -11.06 -18.52 -21.24
N MET A 38 -11.97 -17.95 -20.45
CA MET A 38 -13.06 -17.12 -20.98
C MET A 38 -12.53 -15.87 -21.70
N LEU A 39 -11.38 -15.34 -21.27
CA LEU A 39 -10.71 -14.20 -21.87
C LEU A 39 -9.75 -14.58 -23.01
N GLY A 40 -9.66 -15.85 -23.37
CA GLY A 40 -8.85 -16.34 -24.50
C GLY A 40 -7.42 -16.78 -24.14
N TYR A 41 -7.07 -16.85 -22.85
CA TYR A 41 -5.76 -17.27 -22.36
C TYR A 41 -5.78 -18.73 -21.89
N SER A 42 -4.64 -19.42 -21.92
CA SER A 42 -4.54 -20.85 -21.54
C SER A 42 -4.83 -21.11 -20.06
N ASP A 43 -4.35 -20.22 -19.21
CA ASP A 43 -4.36 -20.32 -17.74
C ASP A 43 -4.10 -18.94 -17.11
N TRP A 44 -4.23 -18.88 -15.79
CA TRP A 44 -3.97 -17.67 -15.01
C TRP A 44 -2.54 -17.15 -15.17
N ASN A 45 -1.54 -18.03 -15.32
CA ASN A 45 -0.15 -17.63 -15.46
C ASN A 45 0.08 -16.83 -16.75
N THR A 46 -0.59 -17.21 -17.83
CA THR A 46 -0.48 -16.52 -19.13
C THR A 46 -1.15 -15.15 -19.09
N LEU A 47 -2.36 -15.07 -18.53
CA LEU A 47 -3.10 -13.80 -18.41
C LEU A 47 -2.42 -12.84 -17.44
N SER A 48 -1.93 -13.32 -16.29
CA SER A 48 -1.23 -12.49 -15.31
C SER A 48 0.10 -11.96 -15.83
N ALA A 49 0.83 -12.71 -16.64
CA ALA A 49 2.04 -12.24 -17.31
C ALA A 49 1.75 -11.09 -18.30
N GLU A 50 0.65 -11.16 -19.04
CA GLU A 50 0.24 -10.10 -19.98
C GLU A 50 -0.19 -8.82 -19.24
N ILE A 51 -0.93 -8.96 -18.13
CA ILE A 51 -1.32 -7.84 -17.27
C ILE A 51 -0.08 -7.14 -16.69
N SER A 52 0.92 -7.91 -16.26
CA SER A 52 2.21 -7.39 -15.77
C SER A 52 3.00 -6.66 -16.86
N ASN A 53 2.88 -7.05 -18.13
CA ASN A 53 3.52 -6.37 -19.26
C ASN A 53 2.84 -5.05 -19.65
N GLU A 54 1.51 -4.94 -19.53
CA GLU A 54 0.77 -3.72 -19.88
C GLU A 54 0.81 -2.64 -18.77
N GLN A 55 1.22 -2.99 -17.54
CA GLN A 55 1.31 -2.07 -16.41
C GLN A 55 2.69 -2.16 -15.71
N PRO A 56 3.70 -1.39 -16.16
CA PRO A 56 4.94 -1.26 -15.40
C PRO A 56 4.63 -0.57 -14.07
N GLY A 57 4.51 -1.37 -13.01
CA GLY A 57 4.14 -0.90 -11.67
C GLY A 57 3.30 -1.85 -10.80
N LEU A 58 2.91 -3.05 -11.27
CA LEU A 58 2.33 -4.07 -10.41
C LEU A 58 3.36 -5.11 -9.96
N CYS A 59 3.54 -5.20 -8.64
CA CYS A 59 4.20 -6.33 -7.98
C CYS A 59 3.24 -7.54 -8.06
N THR A 60 3.56 -8.55 -8.84
CA THR A 60 2.86 -9.85 -8.81
C THR A 60 3.76 -10.89 -8.16
N THR A 61 3.18 -11.66 -7.23
CA THR A 61 3.81 -12.87 -6.69
C THR A 61 3.91 -13.92 -7.79
N ILE A 62 5.05 -14.60 -7.89
CA ILE A 62 5.11 -15.90 -8.58
C ILE A 62 4.29 -16.84 -7.71
N ALA A 63 3.18 -17.32 -8.26
CA ALA A 63 2.14 -18.07 -7.55
C ALA A 63 2.68 -19.33 -6.84
N ASP A 64 2.05 -19.60 -5.71
CA ASP A 64 2.19 -20.76 -4.84
C ASP A 64 2.46 -22.07 -5.60
N GLN A 65 3.60 -22.69 -5.32
CA GLN A 65 3.65 -24.14 -5.34
C GLN A 65 3.04 -24.64 -4.02
N ASP A 66 1.97 -25.40 -4.17
CA ASP A 66 1.27 -26.19 -3.16
C ASP A 66 2.29 -26.93 -2.26
N VAL A 67 2.57 -26.41 -1.06
CA VAL A 67 3.30 -27.17 -0.02
C VAL A 67 2.40 -27.31 1.19
N SER A 68 1.95 -28.54 1.39
CA SER A 68 1.19 -28.99 2.54
C SER A 68 1.80 -28.51 3.86
N ASP A 69 0.94 -28.11 4.80
CA ASP A 69 1.21 -27.89 6.22
C ASP A 69 1.95 -29.09 6.83
N SER A 70 3.27 -29.09 6.70
CA SER A 70 4.16 -29.91 7.50
C SER A 70 5.18 -28.98 8.11
N GLU A 71 5.11 -28.85 9.44
CA GLU A 71 6.14 -28.22 10.26
C GLU A 71 7.44 -29.01 10.13
N SER A 72 8.20 -28.74 9.06
CA SER A 72 9.60 -29.09 9.00
C SER A 72 10.41 -27.83 9.31
N PRO A 73 11.48 -27.91 10.12
CA PRO A 73 12.37 -26.78 10.34
C PRO A 73 13.11 -26.52 9.02
N TYR A 74 12.61 -25.57 8.22
CA TYR A 74 13.27 -25.12 7.00
C TYR A 74 14.69 -24.64 7.36
N SER A 75 15.69 -25.26 6.72
CA SER A 75 17.09 -24.89 6.91
C SER A 75 17.33 -23.48 6.35
N PRO A 76 18.08 -22.59 7.02
CA PRO A 76 18.32 -21.23 6.53
C PRO A 76 18.98 -21.27 5.15
N GLN A 77 18.21 -21.02 4.10
CA GLN A 77 18.77 -20.73 2.79
C GLN A 77 19.36 -19.31 2.80
N ASP A 78 20.07 -18.94 1.73
CA ASP A 78 20.59 -17.58 1.53
C ASP A 78 19.46 -16.53 1.53
N THR A 79 19.13 -16.06 2.73
CA THR A 79 18.14 -15.01 2.99
C THR A 79 18.77 -13.62 2.98
N ASP A 80 20.08 -13.52 2.76
CA ASP A 80 20.80 -12.24 2.75
C ASP A 80 20.36 -11.38 1.56
N LYS A 81 19.95 -12.02 0.45
CA LYS A 81 19.36 -11.32 -0.71
C LYS A 81 18.11 -10.50 -0.38
N PHE A 82 17.35 -10.88 0.66
CA PHE A 82 16.14 -10.19 1.09
C PHE A 82 16.43 -9.00 2.00
N VAL A 83 17.63 -8.93 2.58
CA VAL A 83 18.06 -7.81 3.42
C VAL A 83 18.17 -6.54 2.59
N GLY A 84 17.65 -5.45 3.14
CA GLY A 84 17.64 -4.15 2.48
C GLY A 84 16.46 -3.29 2.91
N TYR A 85 16.23 -2.26 2.10
CA TYR A 85 15.15 -1.31 2.32
C TYR A 85 14.10 -1.40 1.24
N TYR A 86 12.86 -1.22 1.68
CA TYR A 86 11.68 -1.25 0.82
C TYR A 86 10.81 -0.03 1.12
N LYS A 87 10.17 0.53 0.10
CA LYS A 87 9.23 1.65 0.27
C LYS A 87 7.87 1.31 -0.33
N GLN A 88 6.82 1.91 0.23
CA GLN A 88 5.50 1.93 -0.37
C GLN A 88 5.20 3.35 -0.86
N ASP A 89 3.91 3.66 -1.03
CA ASP A 89 3.37 5.02 -1.18
C ASP A 89 3.44 5.80 0.17
N THR A 90 4.50 5.62 0.95
CA THR A 90 4.76 6.27 2.25
C THR A 90 6.09 7.02 2.21
N LEU A 91 6.32 7.90 3.19
CA LEU A 91 7.59 8.60 3.34
C LEU A 91 8.56 7.89 4.30
N ALA A 92 8.13 6.75 4.86
CA ALA A 92 8.88 5.94 5.81
C ALA A 92 9.28 4.60 5.17
N PRO A 93 10.55 4.42 4.77
CA PRO A 93 11.03 3.12 4.33
C PRO A 93 10.92 2.06 5.43
N MET A 94 10.69 0.82 5.01
CA MET A 94 10.79 -0.35 5.85
C MET A 94 12.14 -1.01 5.65
N ARG A 95 12.74 -1.50 6.73
CA ARG A 95 13.99 -2.24 6.71
C ARG A 95 13.73 -3.72 6.98
N ILE A 96 14.29 -4.55 6.12
CA ILE A 96 14.41 -5.98 6.35
C ILE A 96 15.87 -6.27 6.71
N PHE A 97 16.11 -6.94 7.82
CA PHE A 97 17.46 -7.24 8.29
C PHE A 97 17.53 -8.53 9.08
N ARG A 98 18.74 -9.07 9.21
CA ARG A 98 19.03 -10.22 10.06
C ARG A 98 19.78 -9.81 11.31
N LYS A 99 19.51 -10.52 12.39
CA LYS A 99 20.34 -10.52 13.59
C LYS A 99 20.54 -11.97 14.02
N ASP A 100 21.78 -12.44 13.91
CA ASP A 100 22.12 -13.86 14.03
C ASP A 100 21.31 -14.67 12.99
N GLU A 101 20.68 -15.77 13.39
CA GLU A 101 19.83 -16.59 12.51
C GLU A 101 18.38 -16.10 12.38
N ARG A 102 18.06 -14.91 12.90
CA ARG A 102 16.69 -14.40 12.97
C ARG A 102 16.45 -13.25 12.01
N PHE A 103 15.27 -13.24 11.41
CA PHE A 103 14.87 -12.29 10.38
C PHE A 103 13.88 -11.28 10.95
N PHE A 104 14.12 -10.00 10.68
CA PHE A 104 13.36 -8.91 11.26
C PHE A 104 12.87 -7.94 10.19
N CYS A 105 11.63 -7.51 10.39
CA CYS A 105 11.01 -6.40 9.69
C CYS A 105 10.92 -5.20 10.63
N LYS A 106 11.37 -4.03 10.19
CA LYS A 106 11.26 -2.79 10.95
C LYS A 106 10.75 -1.67 10.07
N GLU A 107 9.54 -1.20 10.33
CA GLU A 107 9.10 0.12 9.87
C GLU A 107 9.90 1.20 10.61
N THR A 108 10.28 2.28 9.92
CA THR A 108 11.28 3.28 10.40
C THR A 108 11.14 3.64 11.88
N THR A 109 9.93 3.94 12.33
CA THR A 109 9.63 4.41 13.69
C THR A 109 9.09 3.33 14.63
N GLN A 110 8.87 2.11 14.15
CA GLN A 110 8.35 1.00 14.95
C GLN A 110 9.48 0.11 15.48
N PRO A 111 9.23 -0.64 16.58
CA PRO A 111 10.11 -1.73 16.98
C PRO A 111 10.21 -2.80 15.88
N PRO A 112 11.37 -3.48 15.74
CA PRO A 112 11.47 -4.63 14.85
C PRO A 112 10.54 -5.77 15.28
N VAL A 113 9.89 -6.39 14.30
CA VAL A 113 9.08 -7.59 14.45
C VAL A 113 9.83 -8.77 13.85
N GLU A 114 9.86 -9.89 14.57
CA GLU A 114 10.48 -11.13 14.09
C GLU A 114 9.55 -11.85 13.11
N PHE A 115 10.15 -12.35 12.02
CA PHE A 115 9.50 -13.11 10.97
C PHE A 115 10.24 -14.43 10.76
N PHE A 116 9.47 -15.51 10.63
CA PHE A 116 9.96 -16.86 10.43
C PHE A 116 9.75 -17.28 8.99
N GLN A 117 10.77 -17.86 8.39
CA GLN A 117 10.71 -18.37 7.04
C GLN A 117 9.73 -19.56 6.96
N LYS A 118 8.82 -19.52 5.97
CA LYS A 118 7.85 -20.58 5.67
C LYS A 118 8.11 -21.25 4.32
N SER A 119 8.72 -20.52 3.38
CA SER A 119 9.15 -21.03 2.08
C SER A 119 10.42 -20.29 1.63
N ASP A 120 10.89 -20.51 0.40
CA ASP A 120 12.05 -19.80 -0.15
C ASP A 120 11.84 -18.27 -0.23
N VAL A 121 10.59 -17.80 -0.29
CA VAL A 121 10.25 -16.38 -0.48
C VAL A 121 9.17 -15.85 0.49
N THR A 122 8.57 -16.73 1.30
CA THR A 122 7.48 -16.39 2.22
C THR A 122 7.95 -16.42 3.67
N PHE A 123 7.60 -15.39 4.42
CA PHE A 123 7.91 -15.22 5.82
C PHE A 123 6.64 -14.82 6.59
N SER A 124 6.48 -15.30 7.82
CA SER A 124 5.32 -14.98 8.66
C SER A 124 5.75 -14.61 10.06
N SER A 125 5.04 -13.69 10.72
CA SER A 125 5.25 -13.45 12.15
C SER A 125 4.37 -14.39 12.99
N GLU A 126 4.85 -14.74 14.19
CA GLU A 126 4.03 -15.45 15.19
C GLU A 126 3.03 -14.52 15.90
N PHE A 127 3.34 -13.23 15.98
CA PHE A 127 2.59 -12.26 16.77
C PHE A 127 1.51 -11.52 15.95
N SER A 128 1.55 -11.65 14.63
CA SER A 128 0.61 -11.02 13.71
C SER A 128 0.21 -11.98 12.61
N HIS A 129 -0.98 -11.83 12.06
CA HIS A 129 -1.39 -12.53 10.84
C HIS A 129 -0.66 -12.03 9.58
N ALA A 130 0.27 -11.09 9.71
CA ALA A 130 1.04 -10.54 8.62
C ALA A 130 1.97 -11.59 7.99
N GLN A 131 1.92 -11.66 6.66
CA GLN A 131 2.83 -12.45 5.83
C GLN A 131 3.60 -11.54 4.87
N ILE A 132 4.89 -11.80 4.71
CA ILE A 132 5.75 -11.15 3.73
C ILE A 132 6.04 -12.15 2.62
N ASN A 133 5.74 -11.77 1.38
CA ASN A 133 6.08 -12.50 0.18
C ASN A 133 7.06 -11.68 -0.65
N PHE A 134 8.31 -12.13 -0.78
CA PHE A 134 9.30 -11.44 -1.60
C PHE A 134 9.03 -11.65 -3.09
N VAL A 135 9.23 -10.58 -3.85
CA VAL A 135 9.08 -10.59 -5.32
C VAL A 135 10.46 -10.56 -5.95
N LEU A 136 10.71 -11.52 -6.83
CA LEU A 136 11.98 -11.69 -7.54
C LEU A 136 11.76 -11.50 -9.03
N ASN A 137 12.74 -10.91 -9.71
CA ASN A 137 12.75 -10.88 -11.17
C ASN A 137 13.22 -12.23 -11.76
N SER A 138 13.23 -12.32 -13.10
CA SER A 138 13.67 -13.53 -13.83
C SER A 138 15.14 -13.91 -13.62
N MET A 139 15.96 -13.00 -13.06
CA MET A 139 17.36 -13.25 -12.70
C MET A 139 17.52 -13.68 -11.24
N GLY A 140 16.42 -13.79 -10.48
CA GLY A 140 16.44 -14.14 -9.06
C GLY A 140 16.80 -12.97 -8.14
N GLU A 141 16.78 -11.73 -8.63
CA GLU A 141 17.04 -10.54 -7.83
C GLU A 141 15.74 -10.06 -7.17
N VAL A 142 15.82 -9.68 -5.90
CA VAL A 142 14.67 -9.16 -5.16
C VAL A 142 14.35 -7.75 -5.65
N THR A 143 13.15 -7.55 -6.18
CA THR A 143 12.65 -6.26 -6.67
C THR A 143 11.66 -5.61 -5.71
N GLY A 144 11.11 -6.38 -4.79
CA GLY A 144 10.16 -5.89 -3.81
C GLY A 144 9.67 -6.98 -2.88
N LEU A 145 8.60 -6.66 -2.15
CA LEU A 145 7.85 -7.60 -1.34
C LEU A 145 6.39 -7.18 -1.30
N ILE A 146 5.53 -8.11 -0.92
CA ILE A 146 4.11 -7.89 -0.66
C ILE A 146 3.86 -8.26 0.79
N ILE A 147 3.27 -7.35 1.55
CA ILE A 147 2.76 -7.62 2.89
C ILE A 147 1.28 -7.89 2.79
N ASN A 148 0.87 -9.09 3.22
CA ASN A 148 -0.53 -9.44 3.40
C ASN A 148 -0.86 -9.26 4.88
N ASP A 149 -1.63 -8.23 5.20
CA ASP A 149 -2.13 -8.00 6.56
C ASP A 149 -3.65 -7.89 6.55
N ALA A 150 -4.32 -8.77 7.30
CA ALA A 150 -5.79 -8.85 7.40
C ALA A 150 -6.56 -8.89 6.05
N GLY A 151 -5.92 -9.32 4.96
CA GLY A 151 -6.51 -9.41 3.62
C GLY A 151 -6.18 -8.24 2.68
N ASP A 152 -5.49 -7.21 3.16
CA ASP A 152 -4.95 -6.13 2.34
C ASP A 152 -3.54 -6.51 1.86
N GLU A 153 -3.32 -6.47 0.54
CA GLU A 153 -2.01 -6.70 -0.08
C GLU A 153 -1.31 -5.35 -0.32
N LEU A 154 -0.22 -5.09 0.40
CA LEU A 154 0.58 -3.88 0.25
C LEU A 154 1.89 -4.20 -0.47
N CYS A 155 2.07 -3.60 -1.65
CA CYS A 155 3.29 -3.74 -2.45
C CYS A 155 4.37 -2.75 -1.99
N TRP A 156 5.54 -3.28 -1.64
CA TRP A 156 6.71 -2.50 -1.27
C TRP A 156 7.85 -2.73 -2.27
N GLU A 157 8.32 -1.65 -2.87
CA GLU A 157 9.41 -1.66 -3.85
C GLU A 157 10.76 -1.65 -3.13
N ARG A 158 11.72 -2.44 -3.62
CA ARG A 158 13.09 -2.38 -3.12
C ARG A 158 13.77 -1.08 -3.55
N ILE A 159 14.52 -0.46 -2.65
CA ILE A 159 15.22 0.80 -2.89
C ILE A 159 16.69 0.73 -2.53
N ASP A 160 17.49 1.63 -3.13
CA ASP A 160 18.90 1.80 -2.78
C ASP A 160 19.07 2.20 -1.32
N ASN A 161 20.09 1.65 -0.66
CA ASN A 161 20.35 1.89 0.76
C ASN A 161 20.63 3.37 1.05
N ASN A 162 21.35 4.09 0.18
CA ASN A 162 21.65 5.51 0.41
C ASN A 162 20.39 6.37 0.31
N ILE A 163 19.49 6.03 -0.62
CA ILE A 163 18.18 6.69 -0.73
C ILE A 163 17.37 6.44 0.55
N ALA A 164 17.33 5.19 1.02
CA ALA A 164 16.60 4.83 2.24
C ALA A 164 17.14 5.55 3.48
N GLU A 165 18.46 5.57 3.68
CA GLU A 165 19.10 6.25 4.81
C GLU A 165 18.85 7.77 4.79
N GLY A 166 18.85 8.39 3.60
CA GLY A 166 18.48 9.80 3.43
C GLY A 166 17.03 10.09 3.81
N LEU A 167 16.09 9.24 3.39
CA LEU A 167 14.68 9.33 3.75
C LEU A 167 14.46 9.15 5.25
N ILE A 168 15.07 8.11 5.85
CA ILE A 168 14.99 7.83 7.30
C ILE A 168 15.53 9.00 8.11
N SER A 169 16.73 9.50 7.78
CA SER A 169 17.35 10.62 8.49
C SER A 169 16.51 11.89 8.42
N THR A 170 15.86 12.13 7.28
CA THR A 170 14.96 13.26 7.08
C THR A 170 13.69 13.11 7.92
N LEU A 171 13.09 11.92 7.90
CA LEU A 171 11.90 11.60 8.67
C LEU A 171 12.13 11.72 10.18
N GLU A 172 13.19 11.10 10.69
CA GLU A 172 13.55 11.16 12.12
C GLU A 172 13.76 12.61 12.58
N ARG A 173 14.39 13.44 11.74
CA ARG A 173 14.55 14.88 12.02
C ARG A 173 13.19 15.58 12.07
N ARG A 174 12.33 15.36 11.08
CA ARG A 174 10.99 15.97 11.00
C ARG A 174 10.12 15.61 12.21
N ILE A 175 10.15 14.34 12.63
CA ILE A 175 9.45 13.86 13.83
C ILE A 175 10.04 14.52 15.08
N LYS A 176 11.37 14.45 15.25
CA LYS A 176 12.07 14.99 16.43
C LYS A 176 11.82 16.48 16.63
N PHE A 177 11.87 17.26 15.55
CA PHE A 177 11.73 18.72 15.60
C PHE A 177 10.30 19.20 15.32
N LYS A 178 9.34 18.29 15.12
CA LYS A 178 7.96 18.61 14.74
C LYS A 178 7.91 19.61 13.58
N GLN A 179 8.55 19.25 12.47
CA GLN A 179 8.63 20.08 11.28
C GLN A 179 7.83 19.45 10.15
N PRO A 180 6.80 20.13 9.61
CA PRO A 180 6.10 19.64 8.43
C PRO A 180 7.05 19.59 7.23
N GLN A 181 6.73 18.75 6.27
CA GLN A 181 7.35 18.83 4.95
C GLN A 181 7.03 20.18 4.32
N ALA A 182 8.04 20.80 3.70
CA ALA A 182 7.83 22.03 2.96
C ALA A 182 6.77 21.81 1.88
N GLY A 183 5.71 22.63 1.89
CA GLY A 183 4.62 22.57 0.91
C GLY A 183 3.41 21.73 1.31
N SER A 184 3.46 20.91 2.37
CA SER A 184 2.33 20.06 2.76
C SER A 184 1.10 20.86 3.21
N GLU A 185 1.31 21.93 3.97
CA GLU A 185 0.22 22.83 4.38
C GLU A 185 -0.47 23.48 3.17
N ARG A 186 0.31 23.96 2.20
CA ARG A 186 -0.23 24.55 0.96
C ARG A 186 -1.00 23.52 0.13
N ALA A 187 -0.49 22.30 0.02
CA ALA A 187 -1.19 21.23 -0.67
C ALA A 187 -2.52 20.89 0.02
N LEU A 188 -2.56 20.90 1.36
CA LEU A 188 -3.77 20.69 2.13
C LEU A 188 -4.80 21.82 1.94
N VAL A 189 -4.37 23.09 1.97
CA VAL A 189 -5.25 24.25 1.68
C VAL A 189 -5.86 24.11 0.28
N ASN A 190 -5.05 23.78 -0.72
CA ASN A 190 -5.53 23.60 -2.10
C ASN A 190 -6.52 22.44 -2.21
N LEU A 191 -6.24 21.32 -1.56
CA LEU A 191 -7.13 20.16 -1.52
C LEU A 191 -8.49 20.52 -0.91
N ILE A 192 -8.51 21.15 0.27
CA ILE A 192 -9.75 21.55 0.96
C ILE A 192 -10.52 22.56 0.11
N SER A 193 -9.83 23.53 -0.49
CA SER A 193 -10.46 24.54 -1.36
C SER A 193 -11.06 23.91 -2.61
N GLY A 194 -10.38 22.93 -3.21
CA GLY A 194 -10.88 22.13 -4.32
C GLY A 194 -12.11 21.31 -3.93
N ILE A 195 -12.12 20.72 -2.74
CA ILE A 195 -13.29 20.00 -2.20
C ILE A 195 -14.46 20.96 -1.98
N LEU A 196 -14.27 22.08 -1.29
CA LEU A 196 -15.34 23.06 -1.01
C LEU A 196 -15.95 23.66 -2.29
N SER A 197 -15.14 23.86 -3.33
CA SER A 197 -15.61 24.40 -4.61
C SER A 197 -16.24 23.36 -5.54
N GLY A 198 -16.30 22.09 -5.14
CA GLY A 198 -16.79 21.01 -6.00
C GLY A 198 -15.80 20.55 -7.08
N ASN A 199 -14.59 21.15 -7.14
CA ASN A 199 -13.63 20.96 -8.23
C ASN A 199 -12.20 20.68 -7.73
N PRO A 200 -11.91 19.48 -7.19
CA PRO A 200 -10.56 19.13 -6.78
C PRO A 200 -9.56 19.13 -7.94
N ASN A 201 -8.35 19.63 -7.71
CA ASN A 201 -7.28 19.55 -8.70
C ASN A 201 -6.59 18.17 -8.68
N TYR A 202 -7.14 17.21 -9.42
CA TYR A 202 -6.60 15.85 -9.50
C TYR A 202 -5.19 15.75 -10.10
N SER A 203 -4.70 16.78 -10.80
CA SER A 203 -3.34 16.78 -11.37
C SER A 203 -2.25 17.00 -10.32
N GLU A 204 -2.61 17.56 -9.16
CA GLU A 204 -1.75 17.73 -7.98
C GLU A 204 -1.71 16.47 -7.10
N MET A 205 -2.23 15.33 -7.57
CA MET A 205 -2.31 14.08 -6.83
C MET A 205 -1.60 12.96 -7.59
N GLU A 206 -1.07 11.99 -6.86
CA GLU A 206 -0.66 10.72 -7.46
C GLU A 206 -1.89 9.95 -7.96
N PRO A 207 -1.76 9.12 -9.02
CA PRO A 207 -2.90 8.47 -9.66
C PRO A 207 -3.82 7.71 -8.69
N LYS A 208 -3.25 6.98 -7.72
CA LYS A 208 -4.02 6.23 -6.71
C LYS A 208 -4.84 7.14 -5.81
N GLN A 209 -4.27 8.25 -5.33
CA GLN A 209 -5.00 9.23 -4.52
C GLN A 209 -6.08 9.94 -5.34
N ALA A 210 -5.79 10.29 -6.59
CA ALA A 210 -6.76 10.91 -7.47
C ALA A 210 -7.97 9.99 -7.70
N LEU A 211 -7.75 8.68 -7.83
CA LEU A 211 -8.80 7.68 -7.94
C LEU A 211 -9.60 7.58 -6.63
N ALA A 212 -8.93 7.39 -5.50
CA ALA A 212 -9.57 7.27 -4.18
C ALA A 212 -10.43 8.50 -3.84
N LEU A 213 -9.94 9.71 -4.14
CA LEU A 213 -10.71 10.93 -3.92
C LEU A 213 -11.97 10.96 -4.79
N ARG A 214 -11.92 10.53 -6.07
CA ARG A 214 -13.12 10.50 -6.93
C ARG A 214 -14.19 9.55 -6.37
N GLU A 215 -13.79 8.38 -5.89
CA GLU A 215 -14.70 7.39 -5.32
C GLU A 215 -15.37 7.92 -4.04
N GLN A 216 -14.62 8.61 -3.19
CA GLN A 216 -15.10 9.12 -1.90
C GLN A 216 -15.66 10.55 -1.99
N PHE A 217 -15.62 11.18 -3.17
CA PHE A 217 -15.83 12.62 -3.33
C PHE A 217 -17.18 13.08 -2.81
N GLY A 218 -18.26 12.38 -3.14
CA GLY A 218 -19.62 12.81 -2.77
C GLY A 218 -19.81 12.90 -1.24
N MET A 219 -19.32 11.89 -0.51
CA MET A 219 -19.36 11.90 0.96
C MET A 219 -18.46 13.02 1.52
N LEU A 220 -17.22 13.11 1.04
CA LEU A 220 -16.24 14.06 1.55
C LEU A 220 -16.64 15.51 1.27
N HIS A 221 -17.11 15.81 0.06
CA HIS A 221 -17.65 17.11 -0.34
C HIS A 221 -18.78 17.55 0.59
N THR A 222 -19.74 16.67 0.86
CA THR A 222 -20.85 16.96 1.77
C THR A 222 -20.34 17.25 3.18
N LEU A 223 -19.50 16.36 3.73
CA LEU A 223 -18.94 16.50 5.08
C LEU A 223 -18.21 17.83 5.28
N ILE A 224 -17.36 18.22 4.33
CA ILE A 224 -16.53 19.42 4.42
C ILE A 224 -17.35 20.69 4.14
N THR A 225 -18.32 20.65 3.23
CA THR A 225 -19.20 21.79 2.97
C THR A 225 -20.13 22.08 4.14
N GLU A 226 -20.69 21.03 4.77
CA GLU A 226 -21.52 21.18 5.98
C GLU A 226 -20.74 21.71 7.19
N ALA A 227 -19.42 21.56 7.20
CA ALA A 227 -18.57 22.12 8.23
C ALA A 227 -18.39 23.64 8.11
N GLY A 228 -18.69 24.22 6.95
CA GLY A 228 -18.55 25.65 6.66
C GLY A 228 -17.19 26.04 6.11
N ALA A 229 -16.93 27.34 6.03
CA ALA A 229 -15.68 27.87 5.49
C ALA A 229 -14.46 27.47 6.33
N LEU A 230 -13.30 27.37 5.69
CA LEU A 230 -12.03 27.14 6.35
C LEU A 230 -11.61 28.38 7.17
N GLU A 231 -11.39 28.22 8.47
CA GLU A 231 -10.97 29.30 9.37
C GLU A 231 -9.47 29.26 9.66
N SER A 232 -8.93 28.08 9.99
CA SER A 232 -7.52 27.93 10.31
C SER A 232 -7.00 26.52 10.09
N ILE A 233 -5.69 26.44 9.81
CA ILE A 233 -4.94 25.19 9.74
C ILE A 233 -3.78 25.29 10.73
N LYS A 234 -3.60 24.24 11.54
CA LYS A 234 -2.52 24.17 12.52
C LYS A 234 -1.83 22.82 12.43
N PHE A 235 -0.54 22.86 12.10
CA PHE A 235 0.32 21.68 12.15
C PHE A 235 0.40 21.10 13.57
N ILE A 236 0.34 19.78 13.67
CA ILE A 236 0.34 19.04 14.94
C ILE A 236 1.65 18.27 15.11
N ASN A 237 1.92 17.36 14.19
CA ASN A 237 3.09 16.50 14.20
C ASN A 237 3.29 15.83 12.84
N VAL A 238 4.46 15.21 12.69
CA VAL A 238 4.72 14.22 11.64
C VAL A 238 4.39 12.84 12.21
N GLN A 239 3.64 12.05 11.46
CA GLN A 239 3.30 10.68 11.80
C GLN A 239 4.44 9.72 11.49
N ASN A 240 4.29 8.49 11.97
CA ASN A 240 5.27 7.42 11.82
C ASN A 240 5.51 6.99 10.36
N ASP A 241 4.50 7.12 9.52
CA ASP A 241 4.56 6.93 8.05
C ASP A 241 5.18 8.12 7.30
N GLY A 242 5.52 9.18 8.04
CA GLY A 242 6.10 10.43 7.55
C GLY A 242 5.13 11.46 7.01
N PHE A 243 3.82 11.21 7.10
CA PHE A 243 2.81 12.18 6.70
C PHE A 243 2.60 13.26 7.78
N ASP A 244 2.19 14.43 7.33
CA ASP A 244 1.96 15.56 8.21
C ASP A 244 0.51 15.57 8.68
N ALA A 245 0.31 15.73 9.99
CA ALA A 245 -1.00 15.85 10.61
C ALA A 245 -1.31 17.31 10.95
N PHE A 246 -2.52 17.75 10.61
CA PHE A 246 -3.01 19.10 10.81
C PHE A 246 -4.39 19.08 11.48
N HIS A 247 -4.58 19.95 12.45
CA HIS A 247 -5.92 20.36 12.84
C HIS A 247 -6.42 21.42 11.87
N VAL A 248 -7.58 21.18 11.30
CA VAL A 248 -8.26 22.08 10.38
C VAL A 248 -9.56 22.51 11.03
N GLN A 249 -9.68 23.79 11.32
CA GLN A 249 -10.88 24.40 11.86
C GLN A 249 -11.72 24.95 10.71
N HIS A 250 -12.97 24.51 10.64
CA HIS A 250 -14.02 25.15 9.87
C HIS A 250 -15.00 25.86 10.81
N GLU A 251 -15.90 26.68 10.28
CA GLU A 251 -16.87 27.46 11.06
C GLU A 251 -17.66 26.62 12.09
N LEU A 252 -18.05 25.40 11.72
CA LEU A 252 -18.94 24.55 12.53
C LEU A 252 -18.25 23.30 13.09
N ARG A 253 -17.17 22.84 12.48
CA ARG A 253 -16.51 21.57 12.86
C ARG A 253 -15.00 21.66 12.74
N LYS A 254 -14.34 20.79 13.49
CA LYS A 254 -12.90 20.61 13.46
C LYS A 254 -12.55 19.21 12.99
N PHE A 255 -11.51 19.13 12.17
CA PHE A 255 -11.03 17.86 11.63
C PHE A 255 -9.53 17.67 11.87
N LEU A 256 -9.13 16.41 11.97
CA LEU A 256 -7.74 15.99 11.86
C LEU A 256 -7.52 15.52 10.43
N TRP A 257 -6.75 16.31 9.69
CA TRP A 257 -6.29 15.95 8.35
C TRP A 257 -4.89 15.37 8.43
N VAL A 258 -4.65 14.32 7.64
CA VAL A 258 -3.33 13.74 7.45
C VAL A 258 -3.03 13.76 5.96
N ILE A 259 -1.85 14.26 5.61
CA ILE A 259 -1.45 14.44 4.22
C ILE A 259 0.01 14.06 4.00
N GLY A 260 0.23 13.24 2.97
CA GLY A 260 1.54 12.91 2.43
C GLY A 260 1.72 13.54 1.06
N ILE A 261 2.88 14.18 0.83
CA ILE A 261 3.23 14.75 -0.47
C ILE A 261 4.60 14.25 -0.95
N THR A 262 4.77 14.10 -2.26
CA THR A 262 6.05 13.69 -2.85
C THR A 262 7.10 14.78 -2.58
N PRO A 263 8.31 14.44 -2.10
CA PRO A 263 9.34 15.42 -1.78
C PRO A 263 9.77 16.30 -2.97
N GLU A 264 9.71 15.76 -4.19
CA GLU A 264 10.21 16.43 -5.39
C GLU A 264 9.16 17.32 -6.07
N SER A 265 7.92 16.85 -6.15
CA SER A 265 6.86 17.52 -6.94
C SER A 265 5.70 18.08 -6.11
N ASN A 266 5.70 17.83 -4.79
CA ASN A 266 4.63 18.19 -3.86
C ASN A 266 3.24 17.63 -4.26
N LYS A 267 3.19 16.59 -5.10
CA LYS A 267 1.95 15.88 -5.40
C LYS A 267 1.47 15.12 -4.18
N ILE A 268 0.17 15.12 -3.94
CA ILE A 268 -0.46 14.41 -2.83
C ILE A 268 -0.37 12.91 -3.11
N ILE A 269 0.41 12.21 -2.28
CA ILE A 269 0.54 10.75 -2.28
C ILE A 269 -0.69 10.12 -1.66
N ARG A 270 -1.11 10.65 -0.50
CA ARG A 270 -2.28 10.21 0.24
C ARG A 270 -2.82 11.35 1.09
N ALA A 271 -4.14 11.42 1.24
CA ALA A 271 -4.78 12.31 2.19
C ALA A 271 -6.07 11.69 2.75
N TRP A 272 -6.28 11.85 4.04
CA TRP A 272 -7.54 11.46 4.70
C TRP A 272 -7.87 12.40 5.85
N VAL A 273 -9.12 12.32 6.29
CA VAL A 273 -9.68 13.18 7.31
C VAL A 273 -10.47 12.36 8.31
N ASN A 274 -10.36 12.74 9.58
CA ASN A 274 -11.20 12.23 10.66
C ASN A 274 -11.83 13.41 11.40
N ALA A 275 -13.08 13.25 11.85
CA ALA A 275 -13.70 14.19 12.76
C ALA A 275 -12.94 14.18 14.11
N VAL A 276 -12.80 15.35 14.72
CA VAL A 276 -12.29 15.48 16.09
C VAL A 276 -13.50 15.74 16.97
N GLU A 277 -13.67 14.92 18.03
CA GLU A 277 -14.69 15.13 19.06
C GLU A 277 -14.53 16.46 19.79
#